data_AF-A0A7W8NT61-F1
#
_entry.id   AF-A0A7W8NT61-F1
#
_cell.length_a   1.000
_cell.length_b   1.000
_cell.length_c   1.000
_cell.angle_alpha   90.00
_cell.angle_beta   90.00
_cell.angle_gamma   90.00
#
_symmetry.space_group_name_H-M   'P 1'
#
loop_
_entity.id
_entity.type
_entity.pdbx_description
1 polymer ?
#
loop_
_entity_poly.entity_id
_entity_poly.type
_entity_poly.pdbx_seq_one_letter_code
_entity_poly.pdbx_strand_id
1 'polypeptide(L)'
;MQSAFEGGDYGAVLTALHGRPGLSADELAILGISLLRTANFASCEEPLELAMALGNEEAAVEFGNFLRATGQNRRAAEHFRDLLPTLGGELRYRALRWYGVTLEQMGEDGAVRAMEEARRGYLALGDRRMAARITHTLAASHSVHGDYATAMKLLDSAIPTLAQEHNQRPLLAAICTLVDVQIECGQFDAAFESLERAQAIAEGLQDAYMGLHLDARRANIMLMTGDYGGYQDLLAGLADRSAAIGESQVTEHALNHLANHQSRIGEHALAVRTMGRLRTVAPNLSLHSRVVLGMMTLRRGDAASAHRMLLEAREEAQRRGAMTDATRALLLAAYSAYMMNDLGRCSDLLSEALLELAGQPRAQTQATIAPELRELEEMLAFARLSPNLAPLLEAALEDASHLSGNMRDDLFTSGMRLEVMTLGQELVLRDGVPCTLRVRGSVAVLTYLAMHPRSTRQTVITDLWPERDPKKAASYFRQCISDIREAIGSDVILVEGAHQAPDYRLSSKATVILDSQRVLQLVANGQVPAAVAAYKGEFLPNLEGSEWADEQRIHIREALLGSLHGELRAARLAREYRRVVLLATAILDIDPSDTETEELRLDMAREVSGAAEVARFEAERHRRMN
;
A
#
# COMPACT_ATOMS: atom_id res chain seq x y z
N MET A 1 50.07 -8.11 -10.92
CA MET A 1 49.28 -6.86 -10.94
C MET A 1 48.25 -6.90 -12.05
N GLN A 2 48.61 -6.89 -13.35
CA GLN A 2 47.67 -7.03 -14.47
C GLN A 2 46.70 -8.23 -14.34
N SER A 3 47.24 -9.44 -14.09
CA SER A 3 46.41 -10.64 -13.91
C SER A 3 45.49 -10.59 -12.69
N ALA A 4 45.87 -9.85 -11.63
CA ALA A 4 45.00 -9.64 -10.47
C ALA A 4 43.88 -8.64 -10.80
N PHE A 5 44.20 -7.60 -11.57
CA PHE A 5 43.23 -6.63 -12.06
C PHE A 5 42.21 -7.25 -13.01
N GLU A 6 42.66 -8.05 -13.99
CA GLU A 6 41.79 -8.81 -14.90
C GLU A 6 40.95 -9.86 -14.16
N GLY A 7 41.50 -10.46 -13.10
CA GLY A 7 40.81 -11.41 -12.23
C GLY A 7 39.85 -10.77 -11.23
N GLY A 8 39.80 -9.43 -11.14
CA GLY A 8 38.93 -8.70 -10.21
C GLY A 8 39.40 -8.65 -8.75
N ASP A 9 40.64 -9.07 -8.46
CA ASP A 9 41.25 -8.95 -7.13
C ASP A 9 41.83 -7.54 -6.94
N TYR A 10 40.92 -6.57 -6.82
CA TYR A 10 41.28 -5.16 -6.67
C TYR A 10 42.04 -4.89 -5.37
N GLY A 11 41.81 -5.67 -4.31
CA GLY A 11 42.54 -5.52 -3.04
C GLY A 11 44.03 -5.83 -3.18
N ALA A 12 44.38 -6.90 -3.89
CA ALA A 12 45.77 -7.22 -4.20
C ALA A 12 46.43 -6.15 -5.10
N VAL A 13 45.67 -5.60 -6.06
CA VAL A 13 46.14 -4.51 -6.93
C VAL A 13 46.46 -3.25 -6.13
N LEU A 14 45.55 -2.82 -5.26
CA LEU A 14 45.76 -1.64 -4.40
C LEU A 14 46.98 -1.80 -3.51
N THR A 15 47.16 -2.99 -2.92
CA THR A 15 48.33 -3.30 -2.08
C THR A 15 49.64 -3.21 -2.88
N ALA A 16 49.64 -3.70 -4.13
CA ALA A 16 50.82 -3.71 -4.98
C ALA A 16 51.22 -2.32 -5.52
N LEU A 17 50.27 -1.37 -5.59
CA LEU A 17 50.49 -0.02 -6.10
C LEU A 17 50.62 1.03 -4.98
N HIS A 18 50.32 0.67 -3.74
CA HIS A 18 50.35 1.58 -2.59
C HIS A 18 51.76 2.18 -2.38
N GLY A 19 51.83 3.52 -2.28
CA GLY A 19 53.05 4.25 -1.92
C GLY A 19 54.17 4.24 -2.97
N ARG A 20 53.93 3.72 -4.19
CA ARG A 20 54.92 3.72 -5.27
C ARG A 20 54.93 5.08 -6.00
N PRO A 21 56.07 5.79 -6.05
CA PRO A 21 56.19 7.02 -6.83
C PRO A 21 56.37 6.73 -8.33
N GLY A 22 55.96 7.67 -9.19
CA GLY A 22 56.26 7.65 -10.63
C GLY A 22 55.52 6.56 -11.42
N LEU A 23 54.26 6.30 -11.09
CA LEU A 23 53.42 5.34 -11.81
C LEU A 23 53.21 5.74 -13.27
N SER A 24 53.17 4.75 -14.17
CA SER A 24 52.82 4.97 -15.58
C SER A 24 51.34 5.32 -15.76
N ALA A 25 50.95 5.78 -16.96
CA ALA A 25 49.54 6.04 -17.27
C ALA A 25 48.65 4.80 -17.06
N ASP A 26 49.14 3.61 -17.40
CA ASP A 26 48.40 2.34 -17.22
C ASP A 26 48.34 1.91 -15.76
N GLU A 27 49.43 2.10 -14.99
CA GLU A 27 49.43 1.80 -13.55
C GLU A 27 48.50 2.75 -12.79
N LEU A 28 48.45 4.03 -13.17
CA LEU A 28 47.51 5.01 -12.63
C LEU A 28 46.06 4.67 -12.99
N ALA A 29 45.79 4.26 -14.24
CA ALA A 29 44.47 3.81 -14.67
C ALA A 29 44.01 2.59 -13.84
N ILE A 30 44.86 1.57 -13.70
CA ILE A 30 44.57 0.37 -12.90
C ILE A 30 44.32 0.72 -11.43
N LEU A 31 45.12 1.62 -10.85
CA LEU A 31 44.92 2.10 -9.48
C LEU A 31 43.56 2.80 -9.34
N GLY A 32 43.27 3.77 -10.20
CA GLY A 32 42.02 4.52 -10.18
C GLY A 32 40.79 3.65 -10.37
N ILE A 33 40.82 2.72 -11.34
CA ILE A 33 39.71 1.78 -11.58
C ILE A 33 39.54 0.84 -10.38
N SER A 34 40.62 0.36 -9.77
CA SER A 34 40.54 -0.50 -8.58
C SER A 34 39.93 0.23 -7.39
N LEU A 35 40.30 1.50 -7.18
CA LEU A 35 39.70 2.37 -6.15
C LEU A 35 38.21 2.61 -6.43
N LEU A 36 37.84 2.83 -7.70
CA LEU A 36 36.45 2.98 -8.11
C LEU A 36 35.63 1.71 -7.83
N ARG A 37 36.14 0.54 -8.19
CA ARG A 37 35.45 -0.76 -8.01
C ARG A 37 35.34 -1.20 -6.55
N THR A 38 36.21 -0.68 -5.68
CA THR A 38 36.16 -0.87 -4.22
C THR A 38 35.43 0.26 -3.48
N ALA A 39 34.79 1.18 -4.21
CA ALA A 39 34.05 2.33 -3.68
C ALA A 39 34.88 3.28 -2.80
N ASN A 40 36.21 3.31 -2.97
CA ASN A 40 37.08 4.29 -2.31
C ASN A 40 37.14 5.58 -3.14
N PHE A 41 36.00 6.29 -3.19
CA PHE A 41 35.84 7.48 -4.05
C PHE A 41 36.77 8.63 -3.69
N ALA A 42 37.09 8.80 -2.40
CA ALA A 42 37.94 9.90 -1.91
C ALA A 42 39.36 9.87 -2.49
N SER A 43 39.88 8.68 -2.81
CA SER A 43 41.23 8.52 -3.37
C SER A 43 41.24 8.25 -4.88
N CYS A 44 40.07 8.18 -5.50
CA CYS A 44 39.90 7.70 -6.88
C CYS A 44 40.15 8.77 -7.95
N GLU A 45 39.82 10.03 -7.64
CA GLU A 45 39.82 11.13 -8.61
C GLU A 45 41.22 11.39 -9.20
N GLU A 46 42.22 11.61 -8.33
CA GLU A 46 43.57 11.98 -8.74
C GLU A 46 44.25 10.93 -9.66
N PRO A 47 44.26 9.62 -9.34
CA PRO A 47 44.84 8.62 -10.24
C PRO A 47 44.17 8.56 -11.63
N LEU A 48 42.84 8.66 -11.68
CA LEU A 48 42.11 8.63 -12.95
C LEU A 48 42.37 9.90 -13.78
N GLU A 49 42.38 11.07 -13.14
CA GLU A 49 42.63 12.35 -13.79
C GLU A 49 44.06 12.42 -14.36
N LEU A 50 45.07 11.97 -13.59
CA LEU A 50 46.45 11.92 -14.05
C LEU A 50 46.64 10.93 -15.21
N ALA A 51 46.05 9.73 -15.13
CA ALA A 51 46.11 8.75 -16.22
C ALA A 51 45.47 9.28 -17.52
N MET A 52 44.32 9.95 -17.39
CA MET A 52 43.63 10.61 -18.49
C MET A 52 44.47 11.73 -19.10
N ALA A 53 45.10 12.58 -18.28
CA ALA A 53 45.98 13.66 -18.75
C ALA A 53 47.21 13.11 -19.50
N LEU A 54 47.64 11.89 -19.18
CA LEU A 54 48.70 11.17 -19.89
C LEU A 54 48.20 10.41 -21.14
N GLY A 55 46.93 10.53 -21.50
CA GLY A 55 46.35 9.98 -22.73
C GLY A 55 45.75 8.57 -22.61
N ASN A 56 45.54 8.05 -21.39
CA ASN A 56 44.90 6.75 -21.23
C ASN A 56 43.37 6.87 -21.41
N GLU A 57 42.85 6.31 -22.51
CA GLU A 57 41.43 6.38 -22.87
C GLU A 57 40.52 5.61 -21.90
N GLU A 58 40.97 4.49 -21.33
CA GLU A 58 40.17 3.71 -20.37
C GLU A 58 39.98 4.48 -19.06
N ALA A 59 41.02 5.15 -18.58
CA ALA A 59 40.95 6.07 -17.45
C ALA A 59 40.00 7.23 -17.73
N ALA A 60 40.00 7.79 -18.95
CA ALA A 60 39.07 8.84 -19.34
C ALA A 60 37.61 8.36 -19.25
N VAL A 61 37.29 7.14 -19.70
CA VAL A 61 35.93 6.57 -19.59
C VAL A 61 35.54 6.35 -18.12
N GLU A 62 36.44 5.80 -17.31
CA GLU A 62 36.15 5.50 -15.91
C GLU A 62 36.16 6.76 -15.02
N PHE A 63 36.86 7.83 -15.40
CA PHE A 63 36.74 9.15 -14.77
C PHE A 63 35.32 9.72 -14.92
N GLY A 64 34.73 9.62 -16.12
CA GLY A 64 33.32 9.97 -16.32
C GLY A 64 32.38 9.13 -15.45
N ASN A 65 32.66 7.83 -15.31
CA ASN A 65 31.89 6.94 -14.44
C ASN A 65 32.06 7.29 -12.95
N PHE A 66 33.24 7.72 -12.52
CA PHE A 66 33.51 8.25 -11.19
C PHE A 66 32.71 9.52 -10.91
N LEU A 67 32.71 10.49 -11.84
CA LEU A 67 31.92 11.72 -11.72
C LEU A 67 30.42 11.40 -11.55
N ARG A 68 29.91 10.46 -12.35
CA ARG A 68 28.53 9.95 -12.21
C ARG A 68 28.29 9.27 -10.86
N ALA A 69 29.18 8.39 -10.43
CA ALA A 69 29.05 7.66 -9.16
C ALA A 69 29.09 8.58 -7.93
N THR A 70 29.77 9.73 -8.03
CA THR A 70 29.84 10.75 -6.97
C THR A 70 28.74 11.83 -7.09
N GLY A 71 27.77 11.66 -8.00
CA GLY A 71 26.62 12.55 -8.17
C GLY A 71 26.91 13.82 -8.96
N GLN A 72 28.11 13.95 -9.54
CA GLN A 72 28.52 15.10 -10.36
C GLN A 72 28.00 14.96 -11.80
N ASN A 73 26.71 14.70 -11.95
CA ASN A 73 26.11 14.24 -13.20
C ASN A 73 26.32 15.22 -14.37
N ARG A 74 26.24 16.54 -14.12
CA ARG A 74 26.48 17.56 -15.16
C ARG A 74 27.91 17.52 -15.69
N ARG A 75 28.91 17.44 -14.78
CA ARG A 75 30.33 17.29 -15.17
C ARG A 75 30.55 15.99 -15.92
N ALA A 76 29.92 14.89 -15.48
CA ALA A 76 30.01 13.61 -16.17
C ALA A 76 29.42 13.67 -17.59
N ALA A 77 28.27 14.32 -17.78
CA ALA A 77 27.62 14.46 -19.08
C ALA A 77 28.45 15.31 -20.05
N GLU A 78 29.00 16.44 -19.60
CA GLU A 78 29.92 17.27 -20.38
C GLU A 78 31.17 16.48 -20.78
N HIS A 79 31.79 15.79 -19.82
CA HIS A 79 32.97 14.95 -20.04
C HIS A 79 32.72 13.87 -21.10
N PHE A 80 31.63 13.11 -20.99
CA PHE A 80 31.32 12.08 -21.97
C PHE A 80 31.00 12.65 -23.36
N ARG A 81 30.32 13.80 -23.43
CA ARG A 81 29.99 14.46 -24.69
C ARG A 81 31.23 14.83 -25.49
N ASP A 82 32.26 15.32 -24.79
CA ASP A 82 33.53 15.70 -25.41
C ASP A 82 34.40 14.49 -25.74
N LEU A 83 34.34 13.43 -24.91
CA LEU A 83 35.13 12.21 -25.08
C LEU A 83 34.62 11.32 -26.23
N LEU A 84 33.30 11.15 -26.36
CA LEU A 84 32.67 10.19 -27.27
C LEU A 84 33.11 10.25 -28.74
N PRO A 85 33.31 11.44 -29.37
CA PRO A 85 33.77 11.53 -30.76
C PRO A 85 35.16 10.95 -31.00
N THR A 86 36.00 10.86 -29.96
CA THR A 86 37.40 10.41 -30.06
C THR A 86 37.55 8.90 -29.85
N LEU A 87 36.60 8.27 -29.18
CA LEU A 87 36.66 6.86 -28.82
C LEU A 87 36.21 5.92 -29.95
N GLY A 88 36.91 4.79 -30.07
CA GLY A 88 36.54 3.65 -30.92
C GLY A 88 36.25 2.37 -30.13
N GLY A 89 35.76 1.34 -30.83
CA GLY A 89 35.63 -0.02 -30.29
C GLY A 89 34.79 -0.15 -29.02
N GLU A 90 35.21 -1.04 -28.11
CA GLU A 90 34.51 -1.32 -26.86
C GLU A 90 34.44 -0.11 -25.92
N LEU A 91 35.50 0.70 -25.83
CA LEU A 91 35.55 1.88 -24.97
C LEU A 91 34.47 2.91 -25.36
N ARG A 92 34.19 3.08 -26.66
CA ARG A 92 33.08 3.92 -27.12
C ARG A 92 31.74 3.41 -26.60
N TYR A 93 31.48 2.11 -26.67
CA TYR A 93 30.21 1.54 -26.19
C TYR A 93 30.10 1.59 -24.66
N ARG A 94 31.21 1.40 -23.94
CA ARG A 94 31.28 1.59 -22.49
C ARG A 94 30.97 3.04 -22.10
N ALA A 95 31.55 4.00 -22.80
CA ALA A 95 31.27 5.43 -22.61
C ALA A 95 29.82 5.77 -22.93
N LEU A 96 29.26 5.27 -24.04
CA LEU A 96 27.85 5.46 -24.40
C LEU A 96 26.89 4.91 -23.35
N ARG A 97 27.19 3.75 -22.76
CA ARG A 97 26.42 3.19 -21.64
C ARG A 97 26.40 4.17 -20.46
N TRP A 98 27.56 4.63 -20.00
CA TRP A 98 27.63 5.52 -18.84
C TRP A 98 27.07 6.90 -19.13
N TYR A 99 27.26 7.41 -20.34
CA TYR A 99 26.64 8.65 -20.79
C TYR A 99 25.13 8.55 -20.77
N GLY A 100 24.56 7.47 -21.33
CA GLY A 100 23.12 7.23 -21.31
C GLY A 100 22.54 7.15 -19.89
N VAL A 101 23.20 6.44 -18.97
CA VAL A 101 22.80 6.40 -17.54
C VAL A 101 22.91 7.78 -16.89
N THR A 102 23.93 8.56 -17.23
CA THR A 102 24.11 9.92 -16.69
C THR A 102 23.01 10.86 -17.18
N LEU A 103 22.65 10.80 -18.46
CA LEU A 103 21.54 11.56 -19.03
C LEU A 103 20.21 11.18 -18.37
N GLU A 104 19.98 9.88 -18.13
CA GLU A 104 18.80 9.39 -17.41
C GLU A 104 18.71 9.98 -16.00
N GLN A 105 19.83 9.97 -15.25
CA GLN A 105 19.90 10.55 -13.90
C GLN A 105 19.68 12.06 -13.87
N MET A 106 19.86 12.74 -14.99
CA MET A 106 19.60 14.17 -15.15
C MET A 106 18.20 14.46 -15.72
N GLY A 107 17.47 13.43 -16.19
CA GLY A 107 16.23 13.60 -16.92
C GLY A 107 16.42 14.28 -18.29
N GLU A 108 17.59 14.15 -18.90
CA GLU A 108 17.89 14.72 -20.23
C GLU A 108 17.56 13.75 -21.38
N ASP A 109 17.14 14.31 -22.51
CA ASP A 109 16.81 13.55 -23.70
C ASP A 109 18.01 12.76 -24.26
N GLY A 110 17.72 11.62 -24.89
CA GLY A 110 18.71 10.83 -25.60
C GLY A 110 19.43 9.76 -24.76
N ALA A 111 19.07 9.62 -23.49
CA ALA A 111 19.53 8.54 -22.59
C ALA A 111 19.31 7.14 -23.21
N VAL A 112 18.06 6.83 -23.57
CA VAL A 112 17.67 5.56 -24.21
C VAL A 112 18.44 5.33 -25.52
N ARG A 113 18.60 6.37 -26.35
CA ARG A 113 19.34 6.27 -27.62
C ARG A 113 20.80 5.89 -27.41
N ALA A 114 21.48 6.53 -26.45
CA ALA A 114 22.88 6.24 -26.12
C ALA A 114 23.04 4.80 -25.60
N MET A 115 22.15 4.36 -24.69
CA MET A 115 22.16 3.00 -24.17
C MET A 115 21.84 1.95 -25.27
N GLU A 116 20.94 2.24 -26.21
CA GLU A 116 20.64 1.36 -27.35
C GLU A 116 21.80 1.27 -28.36
N GLU A 117 22.53 2.36 -28.57
CA GLU A 117 23.77 2.33 -29.39
C GLU A 117 24.84 1.48 -28.70
N ALA A 118 25.04 1.63 -27.39
CA ALA A 118 25.94 0.81 -26.61
C ALA A 118 25.56 -0.68 -26.68
N ARG A 119 24.28 -1.01 -26.46
CA ARG A 119 23.76 -2.39 -26.52
C ARG A 119 24.01 -3.03 -27.88
N ARG A 120 23.69 -2.33 -28.97
CA ARG A 120 23.95 -2.80 -30.35
C ARG A 120 25.45 -2.99 -30.62
N GLY A 121 26.28 -2.10 -30.08
CA GLY A 121 27.72 -2.21 -30.13
C GLY A 121 28.26 -3.51 -29.50
N TYR A 122 27.87 -3.81 -28.26
CA TYR A 122 28.29 -5.04 -27.60
C TYR A 122 27.75 -6.30 -28.29
N LEU A 123 26.54 -6.27 -28.85
CA LEU A 123 26.04 -7.37 -29.69
C LEU A 123 26.90 -7.58 -30.94
N ALA A 124 27.32 -6.50 -31.60
CA ALA A 124 28.20 -6.56 -32.77
C ALA A 124 29.61 -7.08 -32.41
N LEU A 125 30.10 -6.80 -31.19
CA LEU A 125 31.34 -7.37 -30.64
C LEU A 125 31.19 -8.84 -30.19
N GLY A 126 29.97 -9.40 -30.23
CA GLY A 126 29.69 -10.76 -29.76
C GLY A 126 29.54 -10.91 -28.24
N ASP A 127 29.62 -9.81 -27.48
CA ASP A 127 29.47 -9.81 -26.03
C ASP A 127 28.00 -9.72 -25.62
N ARG A 128 27.34 -10.88 -25.66
CA ARG A 128 25.93 -11.02 -25.25
C ARG A 128 25.71 -10.73 -23.76
N ARG A 129 26.73 -10.93 -22.92
CA ARG A 129 26.64 -10.71 -21.47
C ARG A 129 26.54 -9.22 -21.18
N MET A 130 27.46 -8.42 -21.72
CA MET A 130 27.40 -6.97 -21.60
C MET A 130 26.15 -6.38 -22.26
N ALA A 131 25.73 -6.91 -23.41
CA ALA A 131 24.47 -6.50 -24.02
C ALA A 131 23.28 -6.74 -23.06
N ALA A 132 23.16 -7.91 -22.43
CA ALA A 132 22.10 -8.22 -21.47
C ALA A 132 22.15 -7.31 -20.23
N ARG A 133 23.36 -6.98 -19.73
CA ARG A 133 23.53 -6.01 -18.64
C ARG A 133 23.05 -4.61 -19.03
N ILE A 134 23.21 -4.18 -20.28
CA ILE A 134 22.65 -2.89 -20.74
C ILE A 134 21.14 -3.00 -20.92
N THR A 135 20.64 -4.14 -21.40
CA THR A 135 19.21 -4.38 -21.62
C THR A 135 18.37 -4.20 -20.35
N HIS A 136 18.80 -4.67 -19.18
CA HIS A 136 18.02 -4.42 -17.95
C HIS A 136 18.04 -2.95 -17.52
N THR A 137 19.13 -2.22 -17.76
CA THR A 137 19.21 -0.78 -17.49
C THR A 137 18.29 0.01 -18.43
N LEU A 138 18.22 -0.39 -19.70
CA LEU A 138 17.21 0.12 -20.64
C LEU A 138 15.80 -0.19 -20.16
N ALA A 139 15.54 -1.40 -19.66
CA ALA A 139 14.23 -1.75 -19.12
C ALA A 139 13.85 -0.88 -17.91
N ALA A 140 14.79 -0.60 -17.01
CA ALA A 140 14.57 0.30 -15.89
C ALA A 140 14.23 1.73 -16.37
N SER A 141 14.92 2.23 -17.40
CA SER A 141 14.59 3.52 -18.02
C SER A 141 13.20 3.52 -18.64
N HIS A 142 12.83 2.50 -19.42
CA HIS A 142 11.48 2.38 -19.98
C HIS A 142 10.40 2.31 -18.88
N SER A 143 10.68 1.59 -17.78
CA SER A 143 9.79 1.51 -16.62
C SER A 143 9.60 2.87 -15.94
N VAL A 144 10.67 3.64 -15.72
CA VAL A 144 10.60 5.00 -15.17
C VAL A 144 9.75 5.92 -16.04
N HIS A 145 9.74 5.71 -17.36
CA HIS A 145 8.92 6.48 -18.30
C HIS A 145 7.50 5.92 -18.52
N GLY A 146 7.12 4.85 -17.81
CA GLY A 146 5.80 4.22 -17.90
C GLY A 146 5.59 3.29 -19.10
N ASP A 147 6.63 3.03 -19.90
CA ASP A 147 6.59 2.06 -21.01
C ASP A 147 6.85 0.63 -20.49
N TYR A 148 5.91 0.14 -19.68
CA TYR A 148 6.01 -1.16 -19.02
C TYR A 148 6.03 -2.33 -20.02
N ALA A 149 5.37 -2.19 -21.17
CA ALA A 149 5.34 -3.23 -22.19
C ALA A 149 6.72 -3.46 -22.82
N THR A 150 7.46 -2.39 -23.12
CA THR A 150 8.83 -2.50 -23.62
C THR A 150 9.78 -2.96 -22.52
N ALA A 151 9.63 -2.44 -21.30
CA ALA A 151 10.43 -2.86 -20.14
C ALA A 151 10.34 -4.38 -19.92
N MET A 152 9.13 -4.94 -19.92
CA MET A 152 8.90 -6.39 -19.76
C MET A 152 9.61 -7.20 -20.85
N LYS A 153 9.45 -6.83 -22.13
CA LYS A 153 10.12 -7.52 -23.26
C LYS A 153 11.64 -7.50 -23.15
N LEU A 154 12.21 -6.37 -22.72
CA LEU A 154 13.64 -6.23 -22.51
C LEU A 154 14.11 -7.16 -21.37
N LEU A 155 13.39 -7.21 -20.26
CA LEU A 155 13.69 -8.08 -19.11
C LEU A 155 13.59 -9.56 -19.47
N ASP A 156 12.54 -9.98 -20.19
CA ASP A 156 12.35 -11.35 -20.68
C ASP A 156 13.54 -11.81 -21.52
N SER A 157 14.13 -10.90 -22.30
CA SER A 157 15.32 -11.20 -23.10
C SER A 157 16.63 -11.22 -22.30
N ALA A 158 16.75 -10.40 -21.24
CA ALA A 158 17.98 -10.20 -20.50
C ALA A 158 18.19 -11.25 -19.40
N ILE A 159 17.14 -11.53 -18.61
CA ILE A 159 17.20 -12.38 -17.42
C ILE A 159 17.78 -13.78 -17.70
N PRO A 160 17.41 -14.49 -18.79
CA PRO A 160 17.98 -15.81 -19.07
C PRO A 160 19.49 -15.79 -19.30
N THR A 161 20.01 -14.71 -19.91
CA THR A 161 21.45 -14.54 -20.15
C THR A 161 22.18 -14.20 -18.84
N LEU A 162 21.62 -13.28 -18.05
CA LEU A 162 22.19 -12.88 -16.76
C LEU A 162 22.19 -14.04 -15.75
N ALA A 163 21.20 -14.93 -15.81
CA ALA A 163 21.12 -16.11 -14.94
C ALA A 163 22.28 -17.10 -15.13
N GLN A 164 22.96 -17.06 -16.28
CA GLN A 164 24.11 -17.93 -16.57
C GLN A 164 25.44 -17.33 -16.07
N GLU A 165 25.45 -16.10 -15.57
CA GLU A 165 26.66 -15.45 -15.08
C GLU A 165 27.00 -15.85 -13.65
N HIS A 166 28.29 -15.97 -13.35
CA HIS A 166 28.76 -16.20 -11.98
C HIS A 166 28.42 -15.02 -11.05
N ASN A 167 28.53 -13.79 -11.56
CA ASN A 167 28.14 -12.60 -10.81
C ASN A 167 26.61 -12.41 -10.88
N GLN A 168 25.94 -12.65 -9.76
CA GLN A 168 24.48 -12.59 -9.66
C GLN A 168 23.92 -11.16 -9.43
N ARG A 169 24.77 -10.14 -9.21
CA ARG A 169 24.30 -8.76 -8.95
C ARG A 169 23.49 -8.16 -10.11
N PRO A 170 23.90 -8.29 -11.39
CA PRO A 170 23.09 -7.79 -12.50
C PRO A 170 21.76 -8.55 -12.66
N LEU A 171 21.74 -9.84 -12.36
CA LEU A 171 20.52 -10.64 -12.34
C LEU A 171 19.56 -10.12 -11.27
N LEU A 172 20.05 -9.90 -10.05
CA LEU A 172 19.25 -9.35 -8.96
C LEU A 172 18.66 -8.00 -9.32
N ALA A 173 19.45 -7.08 -9.88
CA ALA A 173 18.97 -5.78 -10.34
C ALA A 173 17.87 -5.92 -11.41
N ALA A 174 18.05 -6.81 -12.39
CA ALA A 174 17.04 -7.07 -13.42
C ALA A 174 15.74 -7.65 -12.84
N ILE A 175 15.82 -8.56 -11.86
CA ILE A 175 14.63 -9.11 -11.20
C ILE A 175 13.95 -8.05 -10.34
N CYS A 176 14.67 -7.16 -9.66
CA CYS A 176 14.06 -6.04 -8.93
C CYS A 176 13.27 -5.12 -9.86
N THR A 177 13.84 -4.78 -11.03
CA THR A 177 13.11 -4.02 -12.06
C THR A 177 11.88 -4.78 -12.57
N LEU A 178 11.99 -6.11 -12.74
CA LEU A 178 10.85 -6.94 -13.12
C LEU A 178 9.73 -6.89 -12.07
N VAL A 179 10.07 -7.01 -10.79
CA VAL A 179 9.11 -6.88 -9.69
C VAL A 179 8.39 -5.53 -9.75
N ASP A 180 9.14 -4.43 -9.90
CA ASP A 180 8.57 -3.09 -9.99
C ASP A 180 7.60 -2.96 -11.18
N VAL A 181 8.00 -3.45 -12.38
CA VAL A 181 7.14 -3.46 -13.57
C VAL A 181 5.90 -4.34 -13.38
N GLN A 182 6.03 -5.50 -12.74
CA GLN A 182 4.91 -6.42 -12.48
C GLN A 182 3.91 -5.81 -11.50
N ILE A 183 4.37 -5.11 -10.45
CA ILE A 183 3.52 -4.37 -9.51
C ILE A 183 2.71 -3.32 -10.25
N GLU A 184 3.37 -2.50 -11.08
CA GLU A 184 2.72 -1.45 -11.87
C GLU A 184 1.72 -2.01 -12.89
N CYS A 185 2.00 -3.18 -13.44
CA CYS A 185 1.08 -3.90 -14.32
C CYS A 185 0.00 -4.69 -13.56
N GLY A 186 -0.05 -4.68 -12.23
CA GLY A 186 -1.02 -5.44 -11.43
C GLY A 186 -0.83 -6.97 -11.46
N GLN A 187 0.34 -7.45 -11.90
CA GLN A 187 0.68 -8.87 -11.99
C GLN A 187 1.23 -9.39 -10.65
N PHE A 188 0.41 -9.32 -9.59
CA PHE A 188 0.87 -9.53 -8.22
C PHE A 188 1.40 -10.93 -7.93
N ASP A 189 0.81 -11.98 -8.50
CA ASP A 189 1.28 -13.37 -8.31
C ASP A 189 2.69 -13.54 -8.90
N ALA A 190 2.91 -13.04 -10.11
CA ALA A 190 4.22 -13.07 -10.77
C ALA A 190 5.25 -12.17 -10.05
N ALA A 191 4.80 -11.05 -9.49
CA ALA A 191 5.62 -10.17 -8.67
C ALA A 191 6.10 -10.89 -7.40
N PHE A 192 5.22 -11.63 -6.71
CA PHE A 192 5.59 -12.43 -5.55
C PHE A 192 6.63 -13.50 -5.89
N GLU A 193 6.43 -14.27 -6.97
CA GLU A 193 7.41 -15.28 -7.41
C GLU A 193 8.77 -14.67 -7.72
N SER A 194 8.78 -13.53 -8.41
CA SER A 194 10.00 -12.80 -8.75
C SER A 194 10.69 -12.24 -7.51
N LEU A 195 9.93 -11.79 -6.52
CA LEU A 195 10.43 -11.27 -5.26
C LEU A 195 11.06 -12.37 -4.40
N GLU A 196 10.45 -13.56 -4.30
CA GLU A 196 11.05 -14.73 -3.64
C GLU A 196 12.40 -15.12 -4.28
N ARG A 197 12.45 -15.11 -5.62
CA ARG A 197 13.68 -15.39 -6.35
C ARG A 197 14.75 -14.32 -6.09
N ALA A 198 14.39 -13.05 -6.04
CA ALA A 198 15.31 -11.96 -5.69
C ALA A 198 15.82 -12.10 -4.25
N GLN A 199 14.95 -12.47 -3.31
CA GLN A 199 15.30 -12.66 -1.90
C GLN A 199 16.37 -13.75 -1.76
N ALA A 200 16.17 -14.91 -2.39
CA ALA A 200 17.13 -16.01 -2.37
C ALA A 200 18.51 -15.61 -2.93
N ILE A 201 18.54 -14.77 -3.99
CA ILE A 201 19.80 -14.25 -4.54
C ILE A 201 20.44 -13.26 -3.56
N ALA A 202 19.67 -12.35 -2.96
CA ALA A 202 20.17 -11.38 -1.98
C ALA A 202 20.77 -12.07 -0.75
N GLU A 203 20.11 -13.12 -0.24
CA GLU A 203 20.61 -13.96 0.86
C GLU A 203 21.92 -14.67 0.49
N GLY A 204 21.99 -15.26 -0.70
CA GLY A 204 23.22 -15.89 -1.22
C GLY A 204 24.38 -14.90 -1.38
N LEU A 205 24.08 -13.64 -1.68
CA LEU A 205 25.06 -12.53 -1.73
C LEU A 205 25.35 -11.91 -0.36
N GLN A 206 24.65 -12.34 0.70
CA GLN A 206 24.68 -11.75 2.04
C GLN A 206 24.40 -10.23 2.04
N ASP A 207 23.54 -9.80 1.11
CA ASP A 207 23.19 -8.39 0.91
C ASP A 207 21.95 -8.01 1.74
N ALA A 208 22.17 -7.81 3.05
CA ALA A 208 21.11 -7.49 4.00
C ALA A 208 20.36 -6.19 3.63
N TYR A 209 21.06 -5.22 3.02
CA TYR A 209 20.46 -3.99 2.53
C TYR A 209 19.43 -4.27 1.45
N MET A 210 19.78 -5.08 0.44
CA MET A 210 18.83 -5.45 -0.61
C MET A 210 17.62 -6.21 -0.04
N GLY A 211 17.81 -7.09 0.95
CA GLY A 211 16.71 -7.79 1.61
C GLY A 211 15.65 -6.84 2.18
N LEU A 212 16.06 -5.72 2.80
CA LEU A 212 15.12 -4.70 3.30
C LEU A 212 14.33 -4.01 2.18
N HIS A 213 14.98 -3.72 1.04
CA HIS A 213 14.34 -3.10 -0.12
C HIS A 213 13.36 -4.03 -0.84
N LEU A 214 13.61 -5.34 -0.80
CA LEU A 214 12.67 -6.35 -1.28
C LEU A 214 11.46 -6.48 -0.35
N ASP A 215 11.67 -6.41 0.96
CA ASP A 215 10.57 -6.42 1.93
C ASP A 215 9.66 -5.18 1.79
N ALA A 216 10.22 -4.01 1.47
CA ALA A 216 9.42 -2.82 1.15
C ALA A 216 8.52 -3.03 -0.08
N ARG A 217 9.02 -3.70 -1.14
CA ARG A 217 8.20 -4.07 -2.32
C ARG A 217 7.12 -5.09 -1.96
N ARG A 218 7.45 -6.06 -1.11
CA ARG A 218 6.48 -7.05 -0.60
C ARG A 218 5.34 -6.36 0.13
N ALA A 219 5.65 -5.38 0.99
CA ALA A 219 4.63 -4.59 1.68
C ALA A 219 3.70 -3.86 0.68
N ASN A 220 4.23 -3.31 -0.41
CA ASN A 220 3.40 -2.69 -1.44
C ASN A 220 2.45 -3.71 -2.10
N ILE A 221 2.93 -4.91 -2.42
CA ILE A 221 2.06 -5.96 -2.98
C ILE A 221 0.97 -6.34 -1.98
N MET A 222 1.31 -6.58 -0.71
CA MET A 222 0.34 -6.94 0.34
C MET A 222 -0.74 -5.86 0.51
N LEU A 223 -0.36 -4.58 0.44
CA LEU A 223 -1.29 -3.47 0.46
C LEU A 223 -2.25 -3.49 -0.74
N MET A 224 -1.74 -3.81 -1.94
CA MET A 224 -2.54 -3.86 -3.17
C MET A 224 -3.44 -5.11 -3.23
N THR A 225 -3.01 -6.24 -2.67
CA THR A 225 -3.78 -7.49 -2.63
C THR A 225 -4.74 -7.57 -1.44
N GLY A 226 -4.64 -6.66 -0.47
CA GLY A 226 -5.53 -6.57 0.68
C GLY A 226 -5.15 -7.45 1.88
N ASP A 227 -3.91 -7.94 1.95
CA ASP A 227 -3.38 -8.62 3.13
C ASP A 227 -2.91 -7.59 4.17
N TYR A 228 -3.87 -6.95 4.84
CA TYR A 228 -3.59 -5.86 5.77
C TYR A 228 -2.94 -6.31 7.07
N GLY A 229 -3.26 -7.52 7.55
CA GLY A 229 -2.66 -8.09 8.76
C GLY A 229 -1.18 -8.37 8.56
N GLY A 230 -0.83 -9.12 7.51
CA GLY A 230 0.56 -9.38 7.17
C GLY A 230 1.33 -8.10 6.80
N TYR A 231 0.67 -7.13 6.17
CA TYR A 231 1.26 -5.83 5.85
C TYR A 231 1.71 -5.06 7.10
N GLN A 232 0.87 -5.00 8.14
CA GLN A 232 1.21 -4.33 9.39
C GLN A 232 2.40 -5.01 10.08
N ASP A 233 2.37 -6.35 10.19
CA ASP A 233 3.42 -7.14 10.81
C ASP A 233 4.76 -6.98 10.07
N LEU A 234 4.73 -7.02 8.73
CA LEU A 234 5.90 -6.86 7.89
C LEU A 234 6.53 -5.47 8.07
N LEU A 235 5.72 -4.40 8.07
CA LEU A 235 6.24 -3.04 8.26
C LEU A 235 6.81 -2.82 9.66
N ALA A 236 6.19 -3.39 10.70
CA ALA A 236 6.73 -3.33 12.06
C ALA A 236 8.10 -4.02 12.14
N GLY A 237 8.21 -5.25 11.61
CA GLY A 237 9.47 -5.99 11.57
C GLY A 237 10.52 -5.36 10.66
N LEU A 238 10.11 -4.72 9.56
CA LEU A 238 10.99 -3.97 8.66
C LEU A 238 11.59 -2.74 9.38
N ALA A 239 10.77 -1.99 10.13
CA ALA A 239 11.24 -0.84 10.91
C ALA A 239 12.27 -1.24 11.98
N ASP A 240 12.05 -2.38 12.67
CA ASP A 240 12.97 -2.87 13.69
C ASP A 240 14.31 -3.32 13.09
N ARG A 241 14.28 -4.12 12.01
CA ARG A 241 15.50 -4.62 11.34
C ARG A 241 16.30 -3.50 10.68
N SER A 242 15.64 -2.57 9.99
CA SER A 242 16.31 -1.42 9.34
C SER A 242 16.96 -0.49 10.36
N ALA A 243 16.30 -0.23 11.50
CA ALA A 243 16.88 0.55 12.58
C ALA A 243 18.13 -0.13 13.19
N ALA A 244 18.12 -1.46 13.33
CA ALA A 244 19.25 -2.21 13.90
C ALA A 244 20.53 -2.12 13.06
N ILE A 245 20.42 -1.97 11.74
CA ILE A 245 21.57 -1.84 10.83
C ILE A 245 21.88 -0.38 10.43
N GLY A 246 21.14 0.59 10.98
CA GLY A 246 21.37 2.01 10.71
C GLY A 246 20.75 2.55 9.41
N GLU A 247 19.83 1.80 8.80
CA GLU A 247 19.16 2.20 7.56
C GLU A 247 17.97 3.13 7.81
N SER A 248 18.28 4.42 7.99
CA SER A 248 17.29 5.43 8.40
C SER A 248 16.19 5.66 7.36
N GLN A 249 16.50 5.57 6.06
CA GLN A 249 15.52 5.79 4.99
C GLN A 249 14.45 4.69 4.98
N VAL A 250 14.87 3.43 5.11
CA VAL A 250 13.94 2.29 5.18
C VAL A 250 13.15 2.32 6.49
N THR A 251 13.79 2.71 7.59
CA THR A 251 13.10 2.88 8.89
C THR A 251 12.00 3.93 8.79
N GLU A 252 12.30 5.07 8.17
CA GLU A 252 11.32 6.13 7.93
C GLU A 252 10.18 5.66 7.04
N HIS A 253 10.49 5.01 5.91
CA HIS A 253 9.50 4.43 5.01
C HIS A 253 8.56 3.48 5.78
N ALA A 254 9.10 2.50 6.50
CA ALA A 254 8.31 1.50 7.19
C ALA A 254 7.36 2.10 8.24
N LEU A 255 7.87 2.98 9.10
CA LEU A 255 7.08 3.62 10.16
C LEU A 255 6.04 4.59 9.59
N ASN A 256 6.37 5.31 8.51
CA ASN A 256 5.45 6.21 7.84
C ASN A 256 4.27 5.43 7.25
N HIS A 257 4.54 4.41 6.45
CA HIS A 257 3.52 3.59 5.81
C HIS A 257 2.63 2.89 6.85
N LEU A 258 3.22 2.41 7.95
CA LEU A 258 2.49 1.81 9.06
C LEU A 258 1.56 2.83 9.74
N ALA A 259 2.06 4.02 10.08
CA ALA A 259 1.26 5.08 10.69
C ALA A 259 0.13 5.55 9.77
N ASN A 260 0.41 5.68 8.46
CA ASN A 260 -0.60 6.04 7.47
C ASN A 260 -1.72 5.00 7.44
N HIS A 261 -1.38 3.71 7.34
CA HIS A 261 -2.35 2.64 7.28
C HIS A 261 -3.18 2.52 8.57
N GLN A 262 -2.55 2.54 9.75
CA GLN A 262 -3.24 2.57 11.04
C GLN A 262 -4.24 3.73 11.10
N SER A 263 -3.85 4.90 10.61
CA SER A 263 -4.77 6.04 10.56
C SER A 263 -5.92 5.87 9.56
N ARG A 264 -5.76 5.11 8.47
CA ARG A 264 -6.82 4.84 7.50
C ARG A 264 -7.90 3.91 8.05
N ILE A 265 -7.50 2.93 8.84
CA ILE A 265 -8.42 1.93 9.43
C ILE A 265 -9.06 2.41 10.76
N GLY A 266 -8.83 3.66 11.15
CA GLY A 266 -9.43 4.27 12.35
C GLY A 266 -8.60 4.09 13.64
N GLU A 267 -7.45 3.43 13.60
CA GLU A 267 -6.55 3.22 14.74
C GLU A 267 -5.68 4.47 15.02
N HIS A 268 -6.31 5.63 15.15
CA HIS A 268 -5.61 6.92 15.24
C HIS A 268 -4.64 7.02 16.42
N ALA A 269 -4.96 6.40 17.55
CA ALA A 269 -4.08 6.39 18.71
C ALA A 269 -2.78 5.63 18.45
N LEU A 270 -2.86 4.50 17.73
CA LEU A 270 -1.69 3.70 17.36
C LEU A 270 -0.87 4.45 16.30
N ALA A 271 -1.53 5.03 15.30
CA ALA A 271 -0.88 5.85 14.28
C ALA A 271 -0.07 7.00 14.88
N VAL A 272 -0.62 7.72 15.87
CA VAL A 272 0.08 8.79 16.59
C VAL A 272 1.31 8.27 17.35
N ARG A 273 1.24 7.08 17.98
CA ARG A 273 2.39 6.46 18.64
C ARG A 273 3.47 6.08 17.63
N THR A 274 3.09 5.46 16.51
CA THR A 274 4.01 5.09 15.42
C THR A 274 4.71 6.31 14.84
N MET A 275 3.97 7.39 14.60
CA MET A 275 4.53 8.66 14.14
C MET A 275 5.41 9.33 15.22
N GLY A 276 5.07 9.19 16.50
CA GLY A 276 5.92 9.58 17.63
C GLY A 276 7.25 8.84 17.61
N ARG A 277 7.23 7.51 17.41
CA ARG A 277 8.42 6.67 17.23
C ARG A 277 9.24 7.14 16.02
N LEU A 278 8.61 7.43 14.89
CA LEU A 278 9.31 7.97 13.71
C LEU A 278 10.07 9.26 14.05
N ARG A 279 9.45 10.21 14.76
CA ARG A 279 10.12 11.46 15.17
C ARG A 279 11.31 11.27 16.11
N THR A 280 11.37 10.16 16.85
CA THR A 280 12.56 9.84 17.67
C THR A 280 13.75 9.40 16.83
N VAL A 281 13.50 8.68 15.75
CA VAL A 281 14.55 8.16 14.84
C VAL A 281 14.93 9.19 13.78
N ALA A 282 13.94 9.95 13.29
CA ALA A 282 14.09 11.01 12.29
C ALA A 282 13.51 12.33 12.85
N PRO A 283 14.31 13.12 13.59
CA PRO A 283 13.84 14.40 14.12
C PRO A 283 13.37 15.37 13.03
N ASN A 284 14.03 15.31 11.87
CA ASN A 284 13.68 16.07 10.68
C ASN A 284 12.91 15.17 9.71
N LEU A 285 11.60 15.13 9.87
CA LEU A 285 10.72 14.38 8.97
C LEU A 285 10.90 14.81 7.51
N SER A 286 10.94 13.83 6.60
CA SER A 286 10.86 14.06 5.16
C SER A 286 9.58 14.80 4.76
N LEU A 287 9.57 15.36 3.54
CA LEU A 287 8.37 16.01 2.99
C LEU A 287 7.17 15.05 2.98
N HIS A 288 7.38 13.81 2.54
CA HIS A 288 6.35 12.77 2.53
C HIS A 288 5.80 12.49 3.94
N SER A 289 6.66 12.36 4.95
CA SER A 289 6.24 12.16 6.35
C SER A 289 5.45 13.33 6.93
N ARG A 290 5.75 14.57 6.51
CA ARG A 290 4.96 15.75 6.90
C ARG A 290 3.57 15.74 6.26
N VAL A 291 3.48 15.36 4.99
CA VAL A 291 2.20 15.21 4.27
C VAL A 291 1.32 14.15 4.94
N VAL A 292 1.89 12.99 5.25
CA VAL A 292 1.18 11.90 5.96
C VAL A 292 0.70 12.35 7.34
N LEU A 293 1.53 13.09 8.08
CA LEU A 293 1.11 13.65 9.37
C LEU A 293 -0.07 14.64 9.22
N GLY A 294 -0.08 15.46 8.17
CA GLY A 294 -1.22 16.32 7.82
C GLY A 294 -2.50 15.51 7.54
N MET A 295 -2.38 14.45 6.73
CA MET A 295 -3.48 13.55 6.40
C MET A 295 -4.02 12.78 7.63
N MET A 296 -3.14 12.30 8.50
CA MET A 296 -3.53 11.70 9.79
C MET A 296 -4.31 12.69 10.66
N THR A 297 -3.95 13.98 10.61
CA THR A 297 -4.62 15.05 11.34
C THR A 297 -6.01 15.33 10.77
N LEU A 298 -6.17 15.28 9.44
CA LEU A 298 -7.48 15.34 8.77
C LEU A 298 -8.41 14.23 9.21
N ARG A 299 -7.94 12.97 9.17
CA ARG A 299 -8.76 11.79 9.53
C ARG A 299 -9.21 11.81 10.99
N ARG A 300 -8.50 12.52 11.85
CA ARG A 300 -8.86 12.73 13.26
C ARG A 300 -9.87 13.86 13.48
N GLY A 301 -10.25 14.59 12.43
CA GLY A 301 -11.23 15.67 12.46
C GLY A 301 -10.65 17.07 12.70
N ASP A 302 -9.33 17.25 12.79
CA ASP A 302 -8.71 18.57 12.96
C ASP A 302 -8.27 19.15 11.60
N ALA A 303 -9.27 19.51 10.78
CA ALA A 303 -9.04 20.04 9.44
C ALA A 303 -8.24 21.37 9.46
N ALA A 304 -8.42 22.21 10.49
CA ALA A 304 -7.76 23.50 10.59
C ALA A 304 -6.24 23.37 10.86
N SER A 305 -5.83 22.47 11.76
CA SER A 305 -4.40 22.21 11.96
C SER A 305 -3.78 21.54 10.76
N ALA A 306 -4.46 20.56 10.17
CA ALA A 306 -3.98 19.89 8.97
C ALA A 306 -3.77 20.86 7.80
N HIS A 307 -4.70 21.79 7.59
CA HIS A 307 -4.59 22.82 6.56
C HIS A 307 -3.28 23.61 6.67
N ARG A 308 -2.94 24.08 7.87
CA ARG A 308 -1.68 24.81 8.12
C ARG A 308 -0.46 23.93 7.85
N MET A 309 -0.47 22.70 8.37
CA MET A 309 0.65 21.76 8.21
C MET A 309 0.91 21.40 6.75
N LEU A 310 -0.14 21.26 5.95
CA LEU A 310 -0.05 20.92 4.53
C LEU A 310 0.44 22.12 3.70
N LEU A 311 0.04 23.35 4.03
CA LEU A 311 0.60 24.55 3.39
C LEU A 311 2.07 24.76 3.74
N GLU A 312 2.48 24.54 4.99
CA GLU A 312 3.89 24.56 5.40
C GLU A 312 4.71 23.49 4.65
N ALA A 313 4.16 22.29 4.48
CA ALA A 313 4.79 21.22 3.70
C ALA A 313 4.93 21.58 2.22
N ARG A 314 3.91 22.22 1.63
CA ARG A 314 3.93 22.74 0.25
C ARG A 314 5.04 23.76 0.06
N GLU A 315 5.14 24.76 0.94
CA GLU A 315 6.15 25.83 0.84
C GLU A 315 7.59 25.27 0.91
N GLU A 316 7.83 24.32 1.81
CA GLU A 316 9.13 23.63 1.90
C GLU A 316 9.41 22.80 0.63
N ALA A 317 8.42 22.07 0.12
CA ALA A 317 8.56 21.28 -1.09
C ALA A 317 8.90 22.15 -2.31
N GLN A 318 8.25 23.32 -2.45
CA GLN A 318 8.55 24.30 -3.49
C GLN A 318 9.99 24.82 -3.38
N ARG A 319 10.44 25.17 -2.17
CA ARG A 319 11.83 25.61 -1.93
C ARG A 319 12.87 24.56 -2.33
N ARG A 320 12.53 23.27 -2.23
CA ARG A 320 13.41 22.15 -2.59
C ARG A 320 13.29 21.71 -4.05
N GLY A 321 12.41 22.32 -4.83
CA GLY A 321 12.12 21.87 -6.20
C GLY A 321 11.33 20.55 -6.28
N ALA A 322 10.79 20.06 -5.15
CA ALA A 322 10.07 18.79 -5.07
C ALA A 322 8.59 19.00 -5.46
N MET A 323 8.34 19.25 -6.75
CA MET A 323 7.02 19.65 -7.26
C MET A 323 5.92 18.61 -6.97
N THR A 324 6.21 17.32 -7.11
CA THR A 324 5.22 16.26 -6.84
C THR A 324 4.75 16.26 -5.39
N ASP A 325 5.64 16.49 -4.41
CA ASP A 325 5.25 16.63 -3.00
C ASP A 325 4.48 17.93 -2.75
N ALA A 326 4.87 19.02 -3.43
CA ALA A 326 4.18 20.31 -3.32
C ALA A 326 2.72 20.24 -3.82
N THR A 327 2.49 19.57 -4.95
CA THR A 327 1.16 19.35 -5.51
C THR A 327 0.33 18.43 -4.62
N ARG A 328 0.92 17.35 -4.08
CA ARG A 328 0.24 16.44 -3.14
C ARG A 328 -0.22 17.18 -1.87
N ALA A 329 0.67 17.98 -1.30
CA ALA A 329 0.37 18.80 -0.13
C ALA A 329 -0.76 19.81 -0.42
N LEU A 330 -0.78 20.41 -1.62
CA LEU A 330 -1.83 21.33 -2.03
C LEU A 330 -3.19 20.65 -2.23
N LEU A 331 -3.23 19.48 -2.86
CA LEU A 331 -4.47 18.69 -3.00
C LEU A 331 -5.10 18.41 -1.63
N LEU A 332 -4.29 17.97 -0.67
CA LEU A 332 -4.76 17.72 0.70
C LEU A 332 -5.10 19.02 1.44
N ALA A 333 -4.42 20.13 1.16
CA ALA A 333 -4.78 21.44 1.70
C ALA A 333 -6.14 21.93 1.16
N ALA A 334 -6.42 21.71 -0.12
CA ALA A 334 -7.74 21.95 -0.70
C ALA A 334 -8.80 21.08 -0.02
N TYR A 335 -8.50 19.80 0.21
CA TYR A 335 -9.40 18.89 0.91
C TYR A 335 -9.68 19.30 2.35
N SER A 336 -8.67 19.77 3.07
CA SER A 336 -8.88 20.34 4.41
C SER A 336 -9.83 21.55 4.38
N ALA A 337 -9.76 22.40 3.35
CA ALA A 337 -10.69 23.52 3.19
C ALA A 337 -12.12 23.03 2.85
N TYR A 338 -12.24 22.00 2.01
CA TYR A 338 -13.51 21.32 1.74
C TYR A 338 -14.16 20.78 3.03
N MET A 339 -13.40 20.08 3.87
CA MET A 339 -13.87 19.53 5.15
C MET A 339 -14.29 20.62 6.15
N MET A 340 -13.69 21.81 6.07
CA MET A 340 -14.10 23.00 6.83
C MET A 340 -15.31 23.73 6.22
N ASN A 341 -15.85 23.24 5.10
CA ASN A 341 -16.91 23.88 4.31
C ASN A 341 -16.52 25.29 3.78
N ASP A 342 -15.22 25.57 3.64
CA ASP A 342 -14.69 26.78 2.98
C ASP A 342 -14.52 26.50 1.48
N LEU A 343 -15.65 26.46 0.77
CA LEU A 343 -15.69 26.08 -0.65
C LEU A 343 -14.95 27.07 -1.57
N GLY A 344 -14.85 28.34 -1.17
CA GLY A 344 -14.08 29.35 -1.90
C GLY A 344 -12.60 29.00 -1.88
N ARG A 345 -12.03 28.83 -0.67
CA ARG A 345 -10.63 28.44 -0.52
C ARG A 345 -10.33 27.06 -1.10
N CYS A 346 -11.25 26.11 -0.97
CA CYS A 346 -11.15 24.80 -1.62
C CYS A 346 -10.99 24.96 -3.13
N SER A 347 -11.82 25.78 -3.76
CA SER A 347 -11.79 25.97 -5.22
C SER A 347 -10.48 26.62 -5.68
N ASP A 348 -9.98 27.61 -4.96
CA ASP A 348 -8.73 28.30 -5.31
C ASP A 348 -7.53 27.34 -5.25
N LEU A 349 -7.39 26.62 -4.14
CA LEU A 349 -6.29 25.66 -3.95
C LEU A 349 -6.41 24.47 -4.90
N LEU A 350 -7.62 23.96 -5.14
CA LEU A 350 -7.81 22.81 -6.02
C LEU A 350 -7.54 23.17 -7.49
N SER A 351 -7.93 24.38 -7.93
CA SER A 351 -7.62 24.88 -9.27
C SER A 351 -6.11 24.88 -9.53
N GLU A 352 -5.33 25.43 -8.60
CA GLU A 352 -3.87 25.46 -8.68
C GLU A 352 -3.27 24.04 -8.69
N ALA A 353 -3.78 23.15 -7.84
CA ALA A 353 -3.30 21.77 -7.79
C ALA A 353 -3.56 20.99 -9.07
N LEU A 354 -4.76 21.15 -9.67
CA LEU A 354 -5.13 20.50 -10.92
C LEU A 354 -4.30 21.02 -12.10
N LEU A 355 -4.01 22.33 -12.14
CA LEU A 355 -3.10 22.91 -13.13
C LEU A 355 -1.67 22.36 -13.00
N GLU A 356 -1.14 22.27 -11.78
CA GLU A 356 0.17 21.66 -11.53
C GLU A 356 0.19 20.19 -11.95
N LEU A 357 -0.88 19.45 -11.66
CA LEU A 357 -0.99 18.03 -12.01
C LEU A 357 -1.07 17.80 -13.52
N ALA A 358 -1.81 18.64 -14.24
CA ALA A 358 -1.92 18.58 -15.71
C ALA A 358 -0.58 18.88 -16.42
N GLY A 359 0.30 19.66 -15.79
CA GLY A 359 1.62 20.01 -16.32
C GLY A 359 2.74 19.00 -16.04
N GLN A 360 2.52 17.98 -15.21
CA GLN A 360 3.55 17.02 -14.80
C GLN A 360 3.64 15.78 -15.72
N PRO A 361 4.82 15.15 -15.87
CA PRO A 361 4.97 13.89 -16.60
C PRO A 361 4.05 12.80 -16.02
N ARG A 362 3.21 12.21 -16.90
CA ARG A 362 1.99 11.47 -16.53
C ARG A 362 2.25 10.19 -15.73
N ALA A 363 3.25 9.38 -16.12
CA ALA A 363 3.45 8.04 -15.55
C ALA A 363 3.89 8.04 -14.07
N GLN A 364 4.87 8.88 -13.71
CA GLN A 364 5.46 8.92 -12.37
C GLN A 364 4.55 9.61 -11.34
N THR A 365 3.83 10.63 -11.78
CA THR A 365 2.99 11.47 -10.92
C THR A 365 1.70 10.75 -10.53
N GLN A 366 1.12 9.95 -11.44
CA GLN A 366 -0.18 9.30 -11.20
C GLN A 366 -0.10 8.12 -10.23
N ALA A 367 0.88 7.22 -10.36
CA ALA A 367 1.06 6.11 -9.41
C ALA A 367 1.29 6.60 -7.98
N THR A 368 2.06 7.69 -7.84
CA THR A 368 2.43 8.28 -6.54
C THR A 368 1.28 8.97 -5.82
N ILE A 369 0.30 9.52 -6.55
CA ILE A 369 -0.80 10.34 -6.00
C ILE A 369 -2.14 9.58 -6.02
N ALA A 370 -2.23 8.43 -6.71
CA ALA A 370 -3.44 7.62 -6.79
C ALA A 370 -4.06 7.22 -5.44
N PRO A 371 -3.29 6.88 -4.37
CA PRO A 371 -3.87 6.62 -3.05
C PRO A 371 -4.62 7.82 -2.49
N GLU A 372 -4.05 9.02 -2.60
CA GLU A 372 -4.66 10.27 -2.15
C GLU A 372 -5.89 10.60 -2.99
N LEU A 373 -5.84 10.48 -4.33
CA LEU A 373 -7.01 10.76 -5.18
C LEU A 373 -8.23 9.92 -4.79
N ARG A 374 -8.03 8.66 -4.37
CA ARG A 374 -9.11 7.81 -3.85
C ARG A 374 -9.73 8.33 -2.57
N GLU A 375 -8.94 8.94 -1.69
CA GLU A 375 -9.44 9.53 -0.45
C GLU A 375 -10.13 10.88 -0.67
N LEU A 376 -9.84 11.55 -1.80
CA LEU A 376 -10.37 12.85 -2.17
C LEU A 376 -11.66 12.78 -3.01
N GLU A 377 -12.28 11.61 -3.15
CA GLU A 377 -13.40 11.34 -4.07
C GLU A 377 -14.54 12.37 -3.94
N GLU A 378 -14.98 12.68 -2.72
CA GLU A 378 -16.07 13.62 -2.47
C GLU A 378 -15.74 15.06 -2.94
N MET A 379 -14.50 15.51 -2.72
CA MET A 379 -14.04 16.82 -3.18
C MET A 379 -13.87 16.84 -4.70
N LEU A 380 -13.40 15.75 -5.31
CA LEU A 380 -13.29 15.64 -6.77
C LEU A 380 -14.67 15.61 -7.44
N ALA A 381 -15.67 14.99 -6.80
CA ALA A 381 -17.05 15.06 -7.24
C ALA A 381 -17.60 16.49 -7.19
N PHE A 382 -17.31 17.24 -6.12
CA PHE A 382 -17.60 18.68 -6.04
C PHE A 382 -16.92 19.46 -7.18
N ALA A 383 -15.66 19.18 -7.48
CA ALA A 383 -14.90 19.84 -8.55
C ALA A 383 -15.52 19.57 -9.94
N ARG A 384 -15.96 18.33 -10.19
CA ARG A 384 -16.64 17.94 -11.44
C ARG A 384 -17.95 18.69 -11.67
N LEU A 385 -18.65 19.05 -10.59
CA LEU A 385 -19.90 19.83 -10.66
C LEU A 385 -19.67 21.35 -10.70
N SER A 386 -18.42 21.80 -10.60
CA SER A 386 -18.05 23.21 -10.54
C SER A 386 -17.54 23.70 -11.91
N PRO A 387 -18.19 24.67 -12.58
CA PRO A 387 -17.85 25.08 -13.95
C PRO A 387 -16.41 25.54 -14.17
N ASN A 388 -15.78 26.13 -13.15
CA ASN A 388 -14.40 26.59 -13.18
C ASN A 388 -13.37 25.48 -12.95
N LEU A 389 -13.75 24.38 -12.31
CA LEU A 389 -12.84 23.28 -11.94
C LEU A 389 -12.96 22.09 -12.89
N ALA A 390 -14.14 21.84 -13.47
CA ALA A 390 -14.38 20.69 -14.33
C ALA A 390 -13.40 20.58 -15.52
N PRO A 391 -13.07 21.65 -16.27
CA PRO A 391 -12.09 21.55 -17.35
C PRO A 391 -10.67 21.24 -16.87
N LEU A 392 -10.30 21.73 -15.67
CA LEU A 392 -9.00 21.46 -15.07
C LEU A 392 -8.90 20.01 -14.58
N LEU A 393 -10.00 19.50 -14.01
CA LEU A 393 -10.11 18.12 -13.57
C LEU A 393 -10.01 17.16 -14.75
N GLU A 394 -10.69 17.47 -15.86
CA GLU A 394 -10.60 16.70 -17.11
C GLU A 394 -9.16 16.68 -17.62
N ALA A 395 -8.50 17.84 -17.75
CA ALA A 395 -7.12 17.92 -18.22
C ALA A 395 -6.11 17.20 -17.30
N ALA A 396 -6.31 17.27 -15.98
CA ALA A 396 -5.43 16.64 -15.01
C ALA A 396 -5.58 15.10 -14.96
N LEU A 397 -6.78 14.57 -15.29
CA LEU A 397 -7.13 13.16 -15.17
C LEU A 397 -7.43 12.46 -16.52
N GLU A 398 -7.12 13.11 -17.64
CA GLU A 398 -7.53 12.76 -19.01
C GLU A 398 -7.04 11.38 -19.52
N ASP A 399 -6.28 10.62 -18.73
CA ASP A 399 -5.65 9.33 -19.12
C ASP A 399 -5.65 8.24 -18.03
N ALA A 400 -6.49 8.32 -17.00
CA ALA A 400 -6.58 7.25 -15.98
C ALA A 400 -7.07 5.87 -16.50
N SER A 401 -7.19 5.71 -17.83
CA SER A 401 -7.40 4.45 -18.55
C SER A 401 -6.13 3.62 -18.76
N HIS A 402 -4.93 4.18 -18.54
CA HIS A 402 -3.64 3.45 -18.72
C HIS A 402 -3.09 2.81 -17.45
N LEU A 403 -3.76 3.00 -16.31
CA LEU A 403 -3.53 2.22 -15.11
C LEU A 403 -4.02 0.79 -15.39
N SER A 404 -3.16 -0.19 -15.14
CA SER A 404 -3.59 -1.59 -15.15
C SER A 404 -4.83 -1.73 -14.26
N GLY A 405 -5.95 -2.10 -14.87
CA GLY A 405 -7.25 -2.25 -14.23
C GLY A 405 -8.02 -0.93 -14.07
N ASN A 406 -8.90 -0.64 -15.02
CA ASN A 406 -10.17 0.08 -14.84
C ASN A 406 -10.19 1.41 -14.04
N MET A 407 -9.10 2.12 -13.76
CA MET A 407 -9.19 3.34 -12.93
C MET A 407 -10.07 4.44 -13.52
N ARG A 408 -10.20 4.58 -14.84
CA ARG A 408 -11.16 5.54 -15.42
C ARG A 408 -12.62 5.14 -15.17
N ASP A 409 -12.93 3.84 -15.16
CA ASP A 409 -14.28 3.37 -14.81
C ASP A 409 -14.46 3.28 -13.28
N ASP A 410 -13.38 3.11 -12.50
CA ASP A 410 -13.39 2.93 -11.04
C ASP A 410 -13.24 4.25 -10.25
N LEU A 411 -12.65 5.30 -10.83
CA LEU A 411 -12.59 6.66 -10.23
C LEU A 411 -13.91 7.44 -10.41
N PHE A 412 -14.74 7.03 -11.38
CA PHE A 412 -15.91 7.81 -11.80
C PHE A 412 -17.25 7.06 -11.73
N THR A 413 -17.25 5.79 -11.31
CA THR A 413 -18.48 5.15 -10.82
C THR A 413 -18.58 5.41 -9.33
N SER A 414 -19.60 6.16 -8.91
CA SER A 414 -19.82 6.52 -7.50
C SER A 414 -19.65 5.30 -6.60
N GLY A 415 -18.74 5.37 -5.63
CA GLY A 415 -18.72 4.41 -4.54
C GLY A 415 -20.11 4.28 -3.93
N MET A 416 -20.51 3.06 -3.57
CA MET A 416 -21.79 2.78 -2.93
C MET A 416 -21.56 2.41 -1.47
N ARG A 417 -22.27 3.08 -0.56
CA ARG A 417 -22.30 2.71 0.85
C ARG A 417 -23.43 1.71 1.06
N LEU A 418 -23.08 0.51 1.49
CA LEU A 418 -24.03 -0.53 1.82
C LEU A 418 -24.12 -0.69 3.32
N GLU A 419 -25.25 -0.32 3.92
CA GLU A 419 -25.55 -0.64 5.31
C GLU A 419 -26.39 -1.90 5.33
N VAL A 420 -25.83 -2.98 5.88
CA VAL A 420 -26.49 -4.29 5.94
C VAL A 420 -26.88 -4.53 7.38
N MET A 421 -28.19 -4.53 7.62
CA MET A 421 -28.79 -4.85 8.91
C MET A 421 -28.96 -6.36 8.98
N THR A 422 -28.33 -6.96 9.98
CA THR A 422 -28.24 -8.40 10.20
C THR A 422 -28.74 -8.81 11.58
N LEU A 423 -28.91 -7.88 12.52
CA LEU A 423 -29.38 -8.16 13.88
C LEU A 423 -30.88 -7.93 13.99
N GLY A 424 -31.65 -8.99 14.33
CA GLY A 424 -33.10 -8.95 14.50
C GLY A 424 -33.91 -8.72 13.22
N GLN A 425 -33.25 -8.32 12.13
CA GLN A 425 -33.84 -8.12 10.81
C GLN A 425 -32.79 -8.36 9.72
N GLU A 426 -33.25 -8.52 8.49
CA GLU A 426 -32.42 -8.68 7.29
C GLU A 426 -32.79 -7.61 6.27
N LEU A 427 -31.98 -6.55 6.19
CA LEU A 427 -32.24 -5.40 5.34
C LEU A 427 -30.93 -4.85 4.78
N VAL A 428 -30.95 -4.39 3.52
CA VAL A 428 -29.82 -3.69 2.92
C VAL A 428 -30.25 -2.29 2.53
N LEU A 429 -29.48 -1.29 2.93
CA LEU A 429 -29.61 0.08 2.49
C LEU A 429 -28.43 0.41 1.58
N ARG A 430 -28.71 0.92 0.39
CA ARG A 430 -27.71 1.53 -0.49
C ARG A 430 -27.82 3.04 -0.38
N ASP A 431 -26.77 3.69 0.11
CA ASP A 431 -26.71 5.14 0.28
C ASP A 431 -27.91 5.69 1.08
N GLY A 432 -28.33 4.91 2.10
CA GLY A 432 -29.50 5.20 2.95
C GLY A 432 -30.85 4.78 2.38
N VAL A 433 -30.92 4.27 1.14
CA VAL A 433 -32.16 3.83 0.49
C VAL A 433 -32.31 2.30 0.58
N PRO A 434 -33.44 1.78 1.10
CA PRO A 434 -33.71 0.34 1.12
C PRO A 434 -33.67 -0.34 -0.25
N CYS A 435 -32.87 -1.41 -0.36
CA CYS A 435 -32.81 -2.29 -1.52
C CYS A 435 -33.81 -3.45 -1.35
N THR A 436 -34.64 -3.69 -2.37
CA THR A 436 -35.61 -4.78 -2.36
C THR A 436 -34.98 -6.08 -2.86
N LEU A 437 -34.41 -6.87 -1.94
CA LEU A 437 -33.90 -8.22 -2.22
C LEU A 437 -35.05 -9.24 -2.13
N ARG A 438 -35.35 -9.93 -3.22
CA ARG A 438 -36.50 -10.85 -3.31
C ARG A 438 -36.15 -12.25 -2.85
N VAL A 439 -34.88 -12.63 -2.95
CA VAL A 439 -34.42 -13.97 -2.59
C VAL A 439 -33.95 -13.94 -1.14
N ARG A 440 -34.56 -14.78 -0.28
CA ARG A 440 -34.30 -14.79 1.17
C ARG A 440 -32.81 -14.93 1.53
N GLY A 441 -32.06 -15.73 0.76
CA GLY A 441 -30.62 -15.93 1.00
C GLY A 441 -29.71 -14.77 0.59
N SER A 442 -30.22 -13.72 -0.06
CA SER A 442 -29.40 -12.64 -0.61
C SER A 442 -28.67 -11.84 0.46
N VAL A 443 -29.33 -11.51 1.57
CA VAL A 443 -28.69 -10.77 2.68
C VAL A 443 -27.58 -11.61 3.32
N ALA A 444 -27.83 -12.91 3.51
CA ALA A 444 -26.83 -13.85 4.02
C ALA A 444 -25.61 -13.97 3.10
N VAL A 445 -25.82 -14.10 1.78
CA VAL A 445 -24.72 -14.15 0.80
C VAL A 445 -23.92 -12.85 0.79
N LEU A 446 -24.59 -11.69 0.79
CA LEU A 446 -23.92 -10.39 0.82
C LEU A 446 -23.09 -10.22 2.10
N THR A 447 -23.66 -10.58 3.25
CA THR A 447 -22.99 -10.53 4.55
C THR A 447 -21.80 -11.48 4.61
N TYR A 448 -21.98 -12.72 4.13
CA TYR A 448 -20.91 -13.71 4.09
C TYR A 448 -19.74 -13.25 3.21
N LEU A 449 -20.01 -12.74 2.01
CA LEU A 449 -18.96 -12.22 1.12
C LEU A 449 -18.28 -10.95 1.66
N ALA A 450 -18.96 -10.17 2.49
CA ALA A 450 -18.35 -9.03 3.18
C ALA A 450 -17.37 -9.46 4.28
N MET A 451 -17.64 -10.60 4.95
CA MET A 451 -16.79 -11.13 6.02
C MET A 451 -15.70 -12.09 5.50
N HIS A 452 -15.96 -12.76 4.39
CA HIS A 452 -15.09 -13.76 3.76
C HIS A 452 -14.87 -13.41 2.28
N PRO A 453 -14.07 -12.38 1.98
CA PRO A 453 -13.80 -12.00 0.59
C PRO A 453 -13.10 -13.13 -0.16
N ARG A 454 -13.34 -13.21 -1.47
CA ARG A 454 -12.77 -14.24 -2.37
C ARG A 454 -13.21 -15.68 -2.05
N SER A 455 -14.47 -15.83 -1.64
CA SER A 455 -15.03 -17.15 -1.37
C SER A 455 -15.45 -17.86 -2.64
N THR A 456 -15.10 -19.14 -2.78
CA THR A 456 -15.62 -19.95 -3.89
C THR A 456 -17.09 -20.26 -3.67
N ARG A 457 -17.83 -20.52 -4.75
CA ARG A 457 -19.23 -20.99 -4.63
C ARG A 457 -19.36 -22.18 -3.69
N GLN A 458 -18.41 -23.13 -3.72
CA GLN A 458 -18.49 -24.33 -2.91
C GLN A 458 -18.37 -24.01 -1.42
N THR A 459 -17.47 -23.09 -1.06
CA THR A 459 -17.31 -22.61 0.31
C THR A 459 -18.61 -21.96 0.80
N VAL A 460 -19.13 -20.98 0.04
CA VAL A 460 -20.35 -20.25 0.45
C VAL A 460 -21.54 -21.18 0.66
N ILE A 461 -21.78 -22.15 -0.23
CA ILE A 461 -22.91 -23.07 -0.07
C ILE A 461 -22.73 -24.04 1.09
N THR A 462 -21.49 -24.41 1.41
CA THR A 462 -21.19 -25.34 2.51
C THR A 462 -21.50 -24.66 3.84
N ASP A 463 -21.11 -23.39 3.99
CA ASP A 463 -21.28 -22.66 5.24
C ASP A 463 -22.71 -22.15 5.44
N LEU A 464 -23.34 -21.66 4.36
CA LEU A 464 -24.70 -21.10 4.44
C LEU A 464 -25.80 -22.16 4.40
N TRP A 465 -25.60 -23.27 3.67
CA TRP A 465 -26.62 -24.29 3.46
C TRP A 465 -26.05 -25.72 3.42
N PRO A 466 -25.40 -26.20 4.50
CA PRO A 466 -24.74 -27.51 4.54
C PRO A 466 -25.68 -28.68 4.22
N GLU A 467 -26.94 -28.59 4.66
CA GLU A 467 -27.95 -29.64 4.50
C GLU A 467 -28.61 -29.69 3.10
N ARG A 468 -28.31 -28.72 2.21
CA ARG A 468 -28.91 -28.70 0.87
C ARG A 468 -28.10 -29.53 -0.11
N ASP A 469 -28.82 -30.24 -1.00
CA ASP A 469 -28.20 -30.88 -2.16
C ASP A 469 -27.28 -29.89 -2.92
N PRO A 470 -26.01 -30.25 -3.20
CA PRO A 470 -25.02 -29.31 -3.76
C PRO A 470 -25.46 -28.65 -5.08
N LYS A 471 -26.20 -29.36 -5.93
CA LYS A 471 -26.68 -28.80 -7.20
C LYS A 471 -27.78 -27.77 -6.96
N LYS A 472 -28.72 -28.08 -6.06
CA LYS A 472 -29.77 -27.13 -5.66
C LYS A 472 -29.19 -25.91 -4.94
N ALA A 473 -28.22 -26.11 -4.04
CA ALA A 473 -27.55 -25.02 -3.33
C ALA A 473 -26.78 -24.11 -4.30
N ALA A 474 -26.06 -24.67 -5.28
CA ALA A 474 -25.38 -23.88 -6.31
C ALA A 474 -26.35 -23.08 -7.19
N SER A 475 -27.52 -23.65 -7.52
CA SER A 475 -28.58 -22.93 -8.24
C SER A 475 -29.13 -21.77 -7.41
N TYR A 476 -29.39 -22.02 -6.12
CA TYR A 476 -29.90 -21.02 -5.19
C TYR A 476 -28.90 -19.87 -4.97
N PHE A 477 -27.60 -20.19 -4.83
CA PHE A 477 -26.54 -19.19 -4.73
C PHE A 477 -26.51 -18.27 -5.96
N ARG A 478 -26.57 -18.82 -7.19
CA ARG A 478 -26.64 -17.99 -8.41
C ARG A 478 -27.88 -17.09 -8.44
N GLN A 479 -29.01 -17.58 -7.93
CA GLN A 479 -30.23 -16.80 -7.81
C GLN A 479 -30.03 -15.62 -6.83
N CYS A 480 -29.38 -15.84 -5.68
CA CYS A 480 -29.02 -14.78 -4.74
C CYS A 480 -28.08 -13.75 -5.40
N ILE A 481 -27.04 -14.19 -6.11
CA ILE A 481 -26.12 -13.29 -6.84
C ILE A 481 -26.88 -12.44 -7.87
N SER A 482 -27.81 -13.05 -8.61
CA SER A 482 -28.62 -12.33 -9.60
C SER A 482 -29.54 -11.29 -8.94
N ASP A 483 -30.19 -11.67 -7.84
CA ASP A 483 -31.09 -10.79 -7.07
C ASP A 483 -30.32 -9.61 -6.46
N ILE A 484 -29.13 -9.86 -5.89
CA ILE A 484 -28.24 -8.82 -5.37
C ILE A 484 -27.82 -7.87 -6.50
N ARG A 485 -27.42 -8.40 -7.66
CA ARG A 485 -27.02 -7.56 -8.80
C ARG A 485 -28.17 -6.74 -9.38
N GLU A 486 -29.39 -7.28 -9.38
CA GLU A 486 -30.60 -6.57 -9.82
C GLU A 486 -30.95 -5.44 -8.84
N ALA A 487 -30.88 -5.69 -7.53
CA ALA A 487 -31.32 -4.75 -6.50
C ALA A 487 -30.27 -3.68 -6.15
N ILE A 488 -28.99 -4.04 -6.18
CA ILE A 488 -27.89 -3.18 -5.70
C ILE A 488 -27.03 -2.65 -6.84
N GLY A 489 -26.81 -3.43 -7.91
CA GLY A 489 -25.97 -3.04 -9.04
C GLY A 489 -25.19 -4.22 -9.59
N SER A 490 -25.00 -4.28 -10.90
CA SER A 490 -24.35 -5.43 -11.57
C SER A 490 -22.88 -5.63 -11.16
N ASP A 491 -22.24 -4.56 -10.71
CA ASP A 491 -20.84 -4.48 -10.31
C ASP A 491 -20.60 -4.73 -8.82
N VAL A 492 -21.63 -4.85 -7.98
CA VAL A 492 -21.48 -5.02 -6.52
C VAL A 492 -20.75 -6.31 -6.13
N ILE A 493 -20.91 -7.38 -6.92
CA ILE A 493 -20.22 -8.66 -6.74
C ILE A 493 -19.38 -8.95 -7.98
N LEU A 494 -18.09 -9.10 -7.78
CA LEU A 494 -17.12 -9.47 -8.79
C LEU A 494 -16.86 -10.98 -8.75
N VAL A 495 -16.59 -11.54 -9.92
CA VAL A 495 -16.33 -12.96 -10.12
C VAL A 495 -15.00 -13.06 -10.85
N GLU A 496 -14.00 -13.62 -10.19
CA GLU A 496 -12.63 -13.73 -10.69
C GLU A 496 -12.18 -15.20 -10.61
N GLY A 497 -10.92 -15.47 -10.95
CA GLY A 497 -10.32 -16.79 -10.79
C GLY A 497 -10.54 -17.77 -11.95
N ALA A 498 -10.09 -19.01 -11.76
CA ALA A 498 -10.11 -20.04 -12.79
C ALA A 498 -11.55 -20.42 -13.17
N HIS A 499 -11.80 -20.64 -14.46
CA HIS A 499 -13.13 -20.96 -15.01
C HIS A 499 -13.84 -22.14 -14.32
N GLN A 500 -13.08 -23.08 -13.71
CA GLN A 500 -13.61 -24.26 -13.02
C GLN A 500 -13.96 -24.01 -11.54
N ALA A 501 -13.41 -22.96 -10.92
CA ALA A 501 -13.63 -22.62 -9.51
C ALA A 501 -13.55 -21.10 -9.30
N PRO A 502 -14.53 -20.32 -9.82
CA PRO A 502 -14.49 -18.88 -9.68
C PRO A 502 -14.64 -18.45 -8.21
N ASP A 503 -13.85 -17.45 -7.80
CA ASP A 503 -13.98 -16.78 -6.52
C ASP A 503 -14.91 -15.56 -6.62
N TYR A 504 -15.75 -15.40 -5.60
CA TYR A 504 -16.72 -14.33 -5.48
C TYR A 504 -16.24 -13.35 -4.41
N ARG A 505 -16.29 -12.06 -4.72
CA ARG A 505 -15.95 -10.99 -3.77
C ARG A 505 -16.83 -9.78 -4.00
N LEU A 506 -16.96 -8.94 -2.98
CA LEU A 506 -17.57 -7.63 -3.15
C LEU A 506 -16.61 -6.71 -3.93
N SER A 507 -17.18 -5.83 -4.72
CA SER A 507 -16.41 -4.81 -5.43
C SER A 507 -15.75 -3.84 -4.45
N SER A 508 -14.56 -3.36 -4.79
CA SER A 508 -13.87 -2.28 -4.06
C SER A 508 -14.68 -0.98 -4.04
N LYS A 509 -15.71 -0.86 -4.88
CA LYS A 509 -16.67 0.25 -4.91
C LYS A 509 -17.71 0.18 -3.80
N ALA A 510 -17.88 -0.97 -3.14
CA ALA A 510 -18.88 -1.17 -2.10
C ALA A 510 -18.25 -1.04 -0.70
N THR A 511 -18.49 0.07 -0.01
CA THR A 511 -18.15 0.18 1.41
C THR A 511 -19.28 -0.43 2.23
N VAL A 512 -19.03 -1.60 2.82
CA VAL A 512 -20.04 -2.35 3.58
C VAL A 512 -19.91 -2.08 5.07
N ILE A 513 -21.03 -1.69 5.68
CA ILE A 513 -21.16 -1.53 7.12
C ILE A 513 -22.17 -2.58 7.61
N LEU A 514 -21.69 -3.49 8.46
CA LEU A 514 -22.50 -4.51 9.10
C LEU A 514 -22.85 -4.05 10.53
N ASP A 515 -24.12 -4.06 10.90
CA ASP A 515 -24.57 -3.75 12.26
C ASP A 515 -24.03 -4.75 13.31
N SER A 516 -23.87 -6.02 12.93
CA SER A 516 -23.22 -7.06 13.73
C SER A 516 -21.78 -6.73 14.07
N GLN A 517 -20.99 -6.32 13.08
CA GLN A 517 -19.60 -5.88 13.29
C GLN A 517 -19.53 -4.60 14.13
N ARG A 518 -20.49 -3.69 13.95
CA ARG A 518 -20.61 -2.48 14.80
C ARG A 518 -20.81 -2.84 16.27
N VAL A 519 -21.65 -3.84 16.59
CA VAL A 519 -21.84 -4.28 17.98
C VAL A 519 -20.52 -4.81 18.57
N LEU A 520 -19.82 -5.68 17.84
CA LEU A 520 -18.53 -6.22 18.30
C LEU A 520 -17.49 -5.13 18.54
N GLN A 521 -17.40 -4.13 17.65
CA GLN A 521 -16.52 -2.98 17.82
C GLN A 521 -16.87 -2.14 19.05
N LEU A 522 -18.16 -1.90 19.30
CA LEU A 522 -18.60 -1.16 20.49
C LEU A 522 -18.25 -1.90 21.79
N VAL A 523 -18.39 -3.23 21.80
CA VAL A 523 -17.98 -4.07 22.93
C VAL A 523 -16.47 -3.98 23.15
N ALA A 524 -15.67 -4.15 22.10
CA ALA A 524 -14.20 -4.09 22.18
C ALA A 524 -13.70 -2.74 22.69
N ASN A 525 -14.39 -1.65 22.37
CA ASN A 525 -14.08 -0.29 22.83
C ASN A 525 -14.65 0.04 24.22
N GLY A 526 -15.27 -0.92 24.92
CA GLY A 526 -15.86 -0.71 26.25
C GLY A 526 -17.12 0.16 26.26
N GLN A 527 -17.76 0.38 25.10
CA GLN A 527 -18.95 1.22 24.95
C GLN A 527 -20.23 0.39 25.13
N VAL A 528 -20.36 -0.28 26.26
CA VAL A 528 -21.41 -1.27 26.54
C VAL A 528 -22.83 -0.74 26.33
N PRO A 529 -23.21 0.47 26.80
CA PRO A 529 -24.57 0.98 26.58
C PRO A 529 -24.92 1.17 25.09
N ALA A 530 -23.96 1.61 24.28
CA ALA A 530 -24.14 1.78 22.85
C ALA A 530 -24.23 0.41 22.14
N ALA A 531 -23.45 -0.58 22.58
CA ALA A 531 -23.51 -1.94 22.05
C ALA A 531 -24.88 -2.58 22.29
N VAL A 532 -25.43 -2.45 23.51
CA VAL A 532 -26.78 -2.94 23.85
C VAL A 532 -27.84 -2.22 23.01
N ALA A 533 -27.73 -0.91 22.84
CA ALA A 533 -28.69 -0.16 22.02
C ALA A 533 -28.61 -0.55 20.53
N ALA A 534 -27.43 -0.93 20.03
CA ALA A 534 -27.22 -1.37 18.66
C ALA A 534 -27.64 -2.83 18.42
N TYR A 535 -27.63 -3.68 19.45
CA TYR A 535 -28.10 -5.06 19.36
C TYR A 535 -29.63 -5.10 19.24
N LYS A 536 -30.14 -5.56 18.10
CA LYS A 536 -31.59 -5.59 17.79
C LYS A 536 -32.20 -6.99 17.79
N GLY A 537 -31.41 -8.02 18.13
CA GLY A 537 -31.83 -9.41 18.14
C GLY A 537 -30.78 -10.31 17.50
N GLU A 538 -31.19 -11.55 17.23
CA GLU A 538 -30.32 -12.60 16.69
C GLU A 538 -29.78 -12.25 15.30
N PHE A 539 -28.55 -12.70 15.02
CA PHE A 539 -27.91 -12.50 13.72
C PHE A 539 -28.55 -13.38 12.64
N LEU A 540 -28.94 -12.77 11.52
CA LEU A 540 -29.62 -13.39 10.38
C LEU A 540 -30.76 -14.33 10.81
N PRO A 541 -31.83 -13.81 11.44
CA PRO A 541 -32.84 -14.65 12.08
C PRO A 541 -33.62 -15.56 11.11
N ASN A 542 -33.61 -15.29 9.80
CA ASN A 542 -34.31 -16.13 8.82
C ASN A 542 -33.40 -17.23 8.22
N LEU A 543 -32.11 -17.26 8.57
CA LEU A 543 -31.17 -18.28 8.10
C LEU A 543 -31.09 -19.44 9.08
N GLU A 544 -31.89 -20.48 8.81
CA GLU A 544 -31.93 -21.71 9.62
C GLU A 544 -30.91 -22.76 9.13
N GLY A 545 -30.31 -23.49 10.07
CA GLY A 545 -29.44 -24.64 9.77
C GLY A 545 -28.10 -24.28 9.12
N SER A 546 -27.57 -23.08 9.37
CA SER A 546 -26.24 -22.65 8.94
C SER A 546 -25.30 -22.63 10.13
N GLU A 547 -24.30 -23.51 10.12
CA GLU A 547 -23.28 -23.59 11.17
C GLU A 547 -22.54 -22.26 11.33
N TRP A 548 -22.20 -21.61 10.22
CA TRP A 548 -21.56 -20.29 10.24
C TRP A 548 -22.42 -19.23 10.93
N ALA A 549 -23.73 -19.19 10.65
CA ALA A 549 -24.62 -18.22 11.30
C ALA A 549 -24.73 -18.50 12.81
N ASP A 550 -24.79 -19.77 13.20
CA ASP A 550 -24.82 -20.19 14.61
C ASP A 550 -23.55 -19.79 15.36
N GLU A 551 -22.38 -19.96 14.74
CA GLU A 551 -21.11 -19.48 15.30
C GLU A 551 -21.12 -17.95 15.50
N GLN A 552 -21.62 -17.18 14.52
CA GLN A 552 -21.73 -15.72 14.65
C GLN A 552 -22.71 -15.30 15.75
N ARG A 553 -23.85 -16.00 15.88
CA ARG A 553 -24.84 -15.76 16.94
C ARG A 553 -24.23 -16.01 18.33
N ILE A 554 -23.47 -17.09 18.49
CA ILE A 554 -22.76 -17.38 19.74
C ILE A 554 -21.72 -16.29 20.01
N HIS A 555 -20.88 -15.98 19.04
CA HIS A 555 -19.80 -15.01 19.19
C HIS A 555 -20.29 -13.62 19.63
N ILE A 556 -21.30 -13.08 18.94
CA ILE A 556 -21.86 -11.75 19.26
C ILE A 556 -22.50 -11.75 20.65
N ARG A 557 -23.23 -12.82 20.99
CA ARG A 557 -23.90 -12.97 22.28
C ARG A 557 -22.89 -13.05 23.43
N GLU A 558 -21.88 -13.90 23.29
CA GLU A 558 -20.83 -14.08 24.31
C GLU A 558 -20.03 -12.78 24.53
N ALA A 559 -19.69 -12.07 23.47
CA ALA A 559 -19.00 -10.78 23.57
C ALA A 559 -19.85 -9.77 24.36
N LEU A 560 -21.14 -9.66 24.04
CA LEU A 560 -22.05 -8.69 24.67
C LEU A 560 -22.35 -9.07 26.13
N LEU A 561 -22.66 -10.34 26.40
CA LEU A 561 -22.92 -10.85 27.75
C LEU A 561 -21.67 -10.75 28.63
N GLY A 562 -20.50 -11.14 28.12
CA GLY A 562 -19.24 -11.05 28.88
C GLY A 562 -18.95 -9.62 29.36
N SER A 563 -19.19 -8.63 28.50
CA SER A 563 -19.03 -7.22 28.84
C SER A 563 -20.08 -6.72 29.83
N LEU A 564 -21.35 -7.09 29.63
CA LEU A 564 -22.45 -6.75 30.55
C LEU A 564 -22.28 -7.37 31.94
N HIS A 565 -21.86 -8.64 32.03
CA HIS A 565 -21.56 -9.29 33.31
C HIS A 565 -20.37 -8.61 34.01
N GLY A 566 -19.39 -8.09 33.25
CA GLY A 566 -18.30 -7.26 33.78
C GLY A 566 -18.81 -5.99 34.47
N GLU A 567 -19.64 -5.21 33.76
CA GLU A 567 -20.30 -4.00 34.28
C GLU A 567 -21.23 -4.31 35.48
N LEU A 568 -21.96 -5.42 35.41
CA LEU A 568 -22.86 -5.88 36.49
C LEU A 568 -22.07 -6.16 37.78
N ARG A 569 -20.94 -6.87 37.67
CA ARG A 569 -20.04 -7.14 38.80
C ARG A 569 -19.48 -5.84 39.39
N ALA A 570 -19.06 -4.90 38.55
CA ALA A 570 -18.54 -3.61 39.00
C ALA A 570 -19.60 -2.78 39.74
N ALA A 571 -20.81 -2.67 39.18
CA ALA A 571 -21.93 -1.97 39.82
C ALA A 571 -22.33 -2.60 41.16
N ARG A 572 -22.27 -3.94 41.27
CA ARG A 572 -22.53 -4.66 42.52
C ARG A 572 -21.49 -4.34 43.59
N LEU A 573 -20.20 -4.32 43.24
CA LEU A 573 -19.12 -3.94 44.17
C LEU A 573 -19.24 -2.49 44.63
N ALA A 574 -19.66 -1.59 43.73
CA ALA A 574 -19.92 -0.18 44.02
C ALA A 574 -21.25 0.06 44.78
N ARG A 575 -22.06 -1.00 45.01
CA ARG A 575 -23.41 -0.93 45.62
C ARG A 575 -24.40 -0.02 44.87
N GLU A 576 -24.24 0.09 43.55
CA GLU A 576 -25.15 0.83 42.67
C GLU A 576 -26.37 -0.02 42.30
N TYR A 577 -27.20 -0.40 43.30
CA TYR A 577 -28.24 -1.42 43.12
C TYR A 577 -29.26 -1.10 42.02
N ARG A 578 -29.60 0.18 41.81
CA ARG A 578 -30.50 0.57 40.70
C ARG A 578 -29.88 0.27 39.33
N ARG A 579 -28.56 0.47 39.18
CA ARG A 579 -27.82 0.15 37.96
C ARG A 579 -27.70 -1.36 37.78
N VAL A 580 -27.54 -2.13 38.87
CA VAL A 580 -27.56 -3.60 38.84
C VAL A 580 -28.89 -4.12 38.26
N VAL A 581 -30.04 -3.58 38.67
CA VAL A 581 -31.36 -3.97 38.13
C VAL A 581 -31.45 -3.69 36.63
N LEU A 582 -30.93 -2.55 36.16
CA LEU A 582 -30.93 -2.17 34.73
C LEU A 582 -30.04 -3.09 33.91
N LEU A 583 -28.81 -3.37 34.37
CA LEU A 583 -27.86 -4.25 33.70
C LEU A 583 -28.37 -5.69 33.67
N ALA A 584 -28.94 -6.18 34.77
CA ALA A 584 -29.54 -7.51 34.81
C ALA A 584 -30.75 -7.64 33.87
N THR A 585 -31.54 -6.57 33.71
CA THR A 585 -32.62 -6.55 32.71
C THR A 585 -32.07 -6.66 31.29
N ALA A 586 -31.04 -5.88 30.95
CA ALA A 586 -30.41 -5.94 29.63
C ALA A 586 -29.80 -7.32 29.32
N ILE A 587 -29.20 -7.99 30.32
CA ILE A 587 -28.72 -9.38 30.18
C ILE A 587 -29.87 -10.32 29.87
N LEU A 588 -30.99 -10.23 30.62
CA LEU A 588 -32.15 -11.11 30.46
C LEU A 588 -32.95 -10.86 29.17
N ASP A 589 -32.77 -9.70 28.53
CA ASP A 589 -33.30 -9.42 27.19
C ASP A 589 -32.48 -10.14 26.11
N ILE A 590 -31.20 -10.42 26.35
CA ILE A 590 -30.28 -11.12 25.42
C ILE A 590 -30.26 -12.63 25.69
N ASP A 591 -30.19 -13.02 26.97
CA ASP A 591 -30.26 -14.39 27.45
C ASP A 591 -31.36 -14.53 28.50
N PRO A 592 -32.61 -14.80 28.05
CA PRO A 592 -33.74 -14.99 28.95
C PRO A 592 -33.60 -16.21 29.89
N SER A 593 -32.64 -17.10 29.64
CA SER A 593 -32.44 -18.35 30.38
C SER A 593 -31.46 -18.23 31.56
N ASP A 594 -30.81 -17.07 31.74
CA ASP A 594 -29.89 -16.80 32.84
C ASP A 594 -30.64 -16.65 34.18
N THR A 595 -30.88 -17.79 34.82
CA THR A 595 -31.59 -17.88 36.11
C THR A 595 -30.85 -17.16 37.26
N GLU A 596 -29.52 -17.13 37.25
CA GLU A 596 -28.72 -16.46 38.30
C GLU A 596 -28.91 -14.93 38.22
N THR A 597 -28.84 -14.38 37.01
CA THR A 597 -29.08 -12.94 36.79
C THR A 597 -30.54 -12.57 37.07
N GLU A 598 -31.51 -13.46 36.80
CA GLU A 598 -32.91 -13.23 37.13
C GLU A 598 -33.16 -13.14 38.65
N GLU A 599 -32.57 -14.04 39.43
CA GLU A 599 -32.65 -14.01 40.90
C GLU A 599 -32.01 -12.75 41.46
N LEU A 600 -30.80 -12.41 40.99
CA LEU A 600 -30.11 -11.19 41.39
C LEU A 600 -30.93 -9.93 41.07
N ARG A 601 -31.60 -9.88 39.91
CA ARG A 601 -32.47 -8.75 39.53
C ARG A 601 -33.62 -8.57 40.52
N LEU A 602 -34.27 -9.66 40.92
CA LEU A 602 -35.41 -9.62 41.87
C LEU A 602 -34.98 -9.21 43.27
N ASP A 603 -33.87 -9.75 43.77
CA ASP A 603 -33.35 -9.42 45.09
C ASP A 603 -32.98 -7.94 45.19
N MET A 604 -32.26 -7.41 44.20
CA MET A 604 -31.91 -5.99 44.17
C MET A 604 -33.14 -5.10 43.93
N ALA A 605 -34.09 -5.51 43.09
CA ALA A 605 -35.30 -4.73 42.85
C ALA A 605 -36.17 -4.58 44.11
N ARG A 606 -36.22 -5.58 45.00
CA ARG A 606 -36.91 -5.48 46.29
C ARG A 606 -36.32 -4.41 47.21
N GLU A 607 -35.03 -4.12 47.07
CA GLU A 607 -34.34 -3.10 47.86
C GLU A 607 -34.51 -1.68 47.30
N VAL A 608 -34.56 -1.50 45.98
CA VAL A 608 -34.47 -0.17 45.34
C VAL A 608 -35.57 0.19 44.33
N SER A 609 -36.53 -0.68 44.09
CA SER A 609 -37.62 -0.47 43.12
C SER A 609 -38.99 -0.35 43.80
N GLY A 610 -39.96 0.24 43.10
CA GLY A 610 -41.35 0.29 43.58
C GLY A 610 -42.06 -1.06 43.48
N ALA A 611 -43.08 -1.29 44.31
CA ALA A 611 -43.82 -2.56 44.37
C ALA A 611 -44.41 -3.03 43.02
N ALA A 612 -44.82 -2.09 42.16
CA ALA A 612 -45.33 -2.39 40.82
C ALA A 612 -44.25 -2.96 39.88
N GLU A 613 -43.00 -2.48 39.99
CA GLU A 613 -41.88 -2.94 39.17
C GLU A 613 -41.41 -4.33 39.61
N VAL A 614 -41.38 -4.60 40.92
CA VAL A 614 -41.09 -5.93 41.47
C VAL A 614 -42.16 -6.95 41.05
N ALA A 615 -43.44 -6.61 41.20
CA ALA A 615 -44.54 -7.48 40.77
C ALA A 615 -44.48 -7.82 39.27
N ARG A 616 -44.04 -6.87 38.43
CA ARG A 616 -43.82 -7.12 37.00
C ARG A 616 -42.70 -8.14 36.75
N PHE A 617 -41.57 -8.01 37.44
CA PHE A 617 -40.46 -8.97 37.31
C PHE A 617 -40.83 -10.35 37.84
N GLU A 618 -41.59 -10.43 38.94
CA GLU A 618 -42.10 -11.71 39.44
C GLU A 618 -43.07 -12.36 38.44
N ALA A 619 -44.00 -11.60 37.84
CA ALA A 619 -44.89 -12.11 36.81
C ALA A 619 -44.17 -12.53 35.53
N GLU A 620 -43.04 -11.89 35.20
CA GLU A 620 -42.18 -12.31 34.08
C GLU A 620 -41.53 -13.67 34.37
N ARG A 621 -40.93 -13.85 35.56
CA ARG A 621 -40.36 -15.13 35.99
C ARG A 621 -41.39 -16.26 35.96
N HIS A 622 -42.59 -16.04 36.51
CA HIS A 622 -43.66 -17.05 36.51
C HIS A 622 -44.13 -17.44 35.10
N ARG A 623 -44.08 -16.52 34.13
CA ARG A 623 -44.41 -16.83 32.73
C ARG A 623 -43.34 -17.64 32.02
N ARG A 624 -42.09 -17.63 32.50
CA ARG A 624 -40.98 -18.40 31.93
C ARG A 624 -40.85 -19.79 32.55
N MET A 625 -41.35 -19.97 33.79
CA MET A 625 -41.35 -21.26 34.51
C MET A 625 -42.56 -22.16 34.20
N ASN A 626 -43.62 -21.61 33.61
CA ASN A 626 -44.80 -22.34 33.11
C ASN A 626 -44.71 -22.49 31.60
#